data_AF-A0A2D4KFD0-F1
#
_entry.id   AF-A0A2D4KFD0-F1
#
_cell.length_a   1.000
_cell.length_b   1.000
_cell.length_c   1.000
_cell.angle_alpha   90.00
_cell.angle_beta   90.00
_cell.angle_gamma   90.00
#
_symmetry.space_group_name_H-M   'P 1'
#
loop_
_entity.id
_entity.type
_entity.pdbx_description
1 polymer ?
#
loop_
_entity_poly.entity_id
_entity_poly.type
_entity_poly.pdbx_seq_one_letter_code
_entity_poly.pdbx_strand_id
1 'polypeptide(L)'
;MDYRKDYKGEKREKKRLPKTCIEMFKEFNMTDVWRERNLDKQQYTFYSNPHKSWSRIDMAWMGGELTEEVENIEILPNYWADHNPIKITWKGKKKQNPGGH
;
A
#
# COMPACT_ATOMS: atom_id res chain seq x y z
N MET A 1 5.33 -3.37 -6.01
CA MET A 1 4.19 -3.13 -6.93
C MET A 1 3.99 -4.31 -7.84
N ASP A 2 2.79 -4.89 -7.80
CA ASP A 2 2.36 -5.88 -8.80
C ASP A 2 1.41 -5.16 -9.77
N TYR A 3 1.97 -4.56 -10.80
CA TYR A 3 1.24 -3.79 -11.82
C TYR A 3 0.16 -4.61 -12.56
N ARG A 4 0.14 -5.94 -12.43
CA ARG A 4 -0.94 -6.77 -12.97
C ARG A 4 -2.16 -6.76 -12.07
N LYS A 5 -1.97 -6.65 -10.75
CA LYS A 5 -3.03 -6.64 -9.74
C LYS A 5 -3.45 -5.24 -9.30
N ASP A 6 -2.58 -4.24 -9.49
CA ASP A 6 -2.81 -2.84 -9.10
C ASP A 6 -3.61 -2.03 -10.15
N TYR A 7 -3.98 -2.63 -11.29
CA TYR A 7 -4.71 -1.96 -12.36
C TYR A 7 -5.69 -2.90 -13.07
N LYS A 8 -6.91 -2.42 -13.34
CA LYS A 8 -7.92 -3.10 -14.16
C LYS A 8 -8.59 -2.10 -15.11
N GLY A 9 -8.45 -2.37 -16.40
CA GLY A 9 -8.99 -1.54 -17.48
C GLY A 9 -8.55 -2.10 -18.83
N GLU A 10 -8.81 -1.35 -19.90
CA GLU A 10 -8.31 -1.69 -21.23
C GLU A 10 -6.78 -1.83 -21.23
N LYS A 11 -6.25 -2.68 -22.12
CA LYS A 11 -4.80 -2.85 -22.29
C LYS A 11 -4.20 -1.55 -22.79
N ARG A 12 -3.61 -0.79 -21.87
CA ARG A 12 -2.77 0.38 -22.15
C ARG A 12 -1.38 0.17 -21.59
N GLU A 13 -0.44 0.96 -22.10
CA GLU A 13 0.93 0.97 -21.59
C GLU A 13 0.91 1.30 -20.09
N LYS A 14 1.40 0.37 -19.28
CA LYS A 14 1.38 0.51 -17.83
C LYS A 14 2.55 1.37 -17.41
N LYS A 15 2.27 2.59 -16.96
CA LYS A 15 3.29 3.44 -16.33
C LYS A 15 3.78 2.78 -15.05
N ARG A 16 5.08 2.48 -15.03
CA ARG A 16 5.77 1.98 -13.83
C ARG A 16 6.31 3.16 -13.04
N LEU A 17 6.49 2.97 -11.73
CA LEU A 17 7.29 3.91 -10.95
C LEU A 17 8.68 4.05 -11.59
N PRO A 18 9.29 5.25 -11.57
CA PRO A 18 10.67 5.43 -11.99
C PRO A 18 11.59 4.45 -11.28
N LYS A 19 12.60 3.93 -12.00
CA LYS A 19 13.56 2.96 -11.44
C LYS A 19 14.23 3.47 -10.16
N THR A 20 14.59 4.74 -10.14
CA THR A 20 15.20 5.41 -8.99
C THR A 20 14.33 5.34 -7.73
N CYS A 21 13.01 5.47 -7.85
CA CYS A 21 12.11 5.30 -6.70
C CYS A 21 12.13 3.86 -6.17
N ILE A 22 12.14 2.87 -7.09
CA ILE A 22 12.17 1.45 -6.72
C ILE A 22 13.51 1.11 -6.03
N GLU A 23 14.62 1.65 -6.52
CA GLU A 23 15.94 1.50 -5.94
C GLU A 23 16.00 2.12 -4.54
N MET A 24 15.53 3.36 -4.39
CA MET A 24 15.42 4.05 -3.11
C MET A 24 14.62 3.23 -2.08
N PHE A 25 13.45 2.71 -2.44
CA PHE A 25 12.68 1.88 -1.50
C PHE A 25 13.41 0.59 -1.09
N LYS A 26 14.19 -0.01 -1.99
CA LYS A 26 15.01 -1.18 -1.65
C LYS A 26 16.16 -0.80 -0.72
N GLU A 27 16.85 0.31 -0.97
CA GLU A 27 17.96 0.79 -0.14
C GLU A 27 17.51 1.10 1.28
N PHE A 28 16.32 1.68 1.45
CA PHE A 28 15.73 1.96 2.78
C PHE A 28 14.96 0.77 3.38
N ASN A 29 15.01 -0.41 2.77
CA ASN A 29 14.28 -1.60 3.20
C ASN A 29 12.77 -1.31 3.43
N MET A 30 12.16 -0.56 2.52
CA MET A 30 10.75 -0.18 2.56
C MET A 30 9.90 -1.09 1.66
N THR A 31 8.79 -1.57 2.18
CA THR A 31 7.81 -2.37 1.43
C THR A 31 6.43 -1.71 1.45
N ASP A 32 5.67 -1.92 0.37
CA ASP A 32 4.25 -1.53 0.32
C ASP A 32 3.44 -2.59 1.08
N VAL A 33 3.22 -2.33 2.36
CA VAL A 33 2.67 -3.29 3.34
C VAL A 33 1.29 -3.78 2.93
N TRP A 34 0.48 -2.92 2.29
CA TRP A 34 -0.85 -3.33 1.83
C TRP A 34 -0.74 -4.46 0.81
N ARG A 35 0.18 -4.33 -0.16
CA ARG A 35 0.36 -5.35 -1.21
C ARG A 35 1.02 -6.61 -0.66
N GLU A 36 1.97 -6.48 0.26
CA GLU A 36 2.62 -7.61 0.91
C GLU A 36 1.62 -8.49 1.68
N ARG A 37 0.65 -7.88 2.37
CA ARG A 37 -0.37 -8.62 3.14
C ARG A 37 -1.59 -9.06 2.31
N ASN A 38 -1.79 -8.50 1.12
CA ASN A 38 -2.95 -8.75 0.27
C ASN A 38 -2.51 -9.15 -1.15
N LEU A 39 -1.62 -10.14 -1.26
CA LEU A 39 -1.01 -10.55 -2.53
C LEU A 39 -2.03 -11.11 -3.54
N ASP A 40 -3.10 -11.73 -3.06
CA ASP A 40 -4.18 -12.33 -3.85
C ASP A 40 -5.28 -11.34 -4.25
N LYS A 41 -5.39 -10.21 -3.53
CA LYS A 41 -6.50 -9.27 -3.72
C LYS A 41 -6.29 -8.32 -4.90
N GLN A 42 -7.39 -8.07 -5.61
CA GLN A 42 -7.52 -7.02 -6.63
C GLN A 42 -8.48 -5.94 -6.11
N GLN A 43 -7.98 -5.10 -5.21
CA GLN A 43 -8.69 -3.92 -4.69
C GLN A 43 -7.97 -2.66 -5.12
N TYR A 44 -8.74 -1.57 -5.26
CA TYR A 44 -8.30 -0.34 -5.91
C TYR A 44 -8.68 0.86 -5.04
N THR A 45 -7.88 1.92 -5.16
CA THR A 45 -8.13 3.15 -4.43
C THR A 45 -8.83 4.19 -5.27
N PHE A 46 -8.76 4.10 -6.60
CA PHE A 46 -9.29 5.12 -7.50
C PHE A 46 -9.98 4.52 -8.72
N TYR A 47 -11.03 5.19 -9.20
CA TYR A 47 -11.66 4.95 -10.49
C TYR A 47 -11.51 6.16 -11.41
N SER A 48 -10.91 5.94 -12.58
CA SER A 48 -10.80 6.97 -13.60
C SER A 48 -11.97 6.88 -14.59
N ASN A 49 -12.90 7.83 -14.51
CA ASN A 49 -14.04 7.94 -15.44
C ASN A 49 -13.62 8.01 -16.92
N PRO A 50 -12.67 8.89 -17.34
CA PRO A 50 -12.29 9.01 -18.75
C PRO A 50 -11.65 7.73 -19.31
N HIS A 51 -10.95 6.99 -18.46
CA HIS A 51 -10.22 5.78 -18.84
C HIS A 51 -10.99 4.49 -18.55
N LYS A 52 -12.18 4.60 -17.95
CA LYS A 52 -13.01 3.47 -17.47
C LYS A 52 -12.18 2.39 -16.79
N SER A 53 -11.31 2.80 -15.87
CA SER A 53 -10.32 1.90 -15.26
C SER A 53 -10.15 2.13 -13.77
N TRP A 54 -9.80 1.06 -13.08
CA TRP A 54 -9.51 1.04 -11.65
C TRP A 54 -8.01 0.93 -11.43
N SER A 55 -7.50 1.72 -10.49
CA SER A 55 -6.08 1.71 -10.11
C SER A 55 -5.90 1.82 -8.61
N ARG A 56 -4.82 1.23 -8.09
CA ARG A 56 -4.36 1.46 -6.73
C ARG A 56 -3.19 2.45 -6.79
N ILE A 57 -3.51 3.73 -6.64
CA ILE A 57 -2.55 4.85 -6.72
C ILE A 57 -2.28 5.50 -5.37
N ASP A 58 -2.76 4.89 -4.29
CA ASP A 58 -2.37 5.18 -2.92
C ASP A 58 -1.69 3.93 -2.33
N MET A 59 -0.54 4.11 -1.67
CA MET A 59 0.32 3.03 -1.16
C MET A 59 0.70 3.29 0.29
N ALA A 60 0.98 2.21 1.02
CA ALA A 60 1.43 2.27 2.40
C ALA A 60 2.86 1.73 2.48
N TRP A 61 3.86 2.57 2.19
CA TRP A 61 5.26 2.21 2.29
C TRP A 61 5.76 2.31 3.72
N MET A 62 6.43 1.26 4.21
CA MET A 62 6.89 1.18 5.59
C MET A 62 8.19 0.39 5.66
N GLY A 63 9.08 0.76 6.58
CA GLY A 63 10.34 0.03 6.82
C GLY A 63 10.08 -1.34 7.43
N GLY A 64 10.88 -2.35 7.07
CA GLY A 64 10.69 -3.75 7.43
C GLY A 64 10.36 -4.02 8.91
N GLU A 65 11.02 -3.34 9.86
CA GLU A 65 10.75 -3.54 11.30
C GLU A 65 9.33 -3.12 11.72
N LEU A 66 8.81 -2.05 11.12
CA LEU A 66 7.47 -1.54 11.43
C LEU A 66 6.37 -2.39 10.80
N THR A 67 6.67 -3.12 9.72
CA THR A 67 5.68 -3.96 9.04
C THR A 67 5.21 -5.11 9.94
N GLU A 68 6.08 -5.63 10.81
CA GLU A 68 5.75 -6.68 11.78
C GLU A 68 4.75 -6.20 12.84
N GLU A 69 4.76 -4.91 13.17
CA GLU A 69 3.88 -4.31 14.16
C GLU A 69 2.48 -3.98 13.62
N VAL A 70 2.30 -4.01 12.30
CA VAL A 70 0.98 -3.83 11.69
C VAL A 70 0.08 -5.01 12.06
N GLU A 71 -1.08 -4.71 12.62
CA GLU A 71 -2.08 -5.73 12.94
C GLU A 71 -2.92 -6.06 11.70
N ASN A 72 -3.48 -5.02 11.09
CA ASN A 72 -4.33 -5.13 9.92
C ASN A 72 -4.10 -3.96 8.97
N ILE A 73 -4.35 -4.18 7.69
CA ILE A 73 -4.29 -3.15 6.66
C ILE A 73 -5.32 -3.44 5.56
N GLU A 74 -6.20 -2.48 5.30
CA GLU A 74 -7.35 -2.66 4.40
C GLU A 74 -7.64 -1.39 3.58
N ILE A 75 -8.20 -1.57 2.39
CA ILE A 75 -8.81 -0.48 1.61
C ILE A 75 -10.31 -0.49 1.94
N LEU A 76 -10.82 0.63 2.45
CA LEU A 76 -12.23 0.76 2.80
C LEU A 76 -13.01 1.39 1.65
N PRO A 77 -14.27 0.99 1.40
CA PRO A 77 -15.12 1.70 0.45
C PRO A 77 -15.44 3.10 0.95
N ASN A 78 -15.63 4.03 0.02
CA ASN A 78 -15.94 5.41 0.36
C ASN A 78 -16.97 5.99 -0.62
N TYR A 79 -17.77 6.96 -0.14
CA TYR A 79 -18.77 7.68 -0.94
C TYR A 79 -18.49 9.19 -1.04
N TRP A 80 -17.53 9.70 -0.27
CA TRP A 80 -17.33 11.13 -0.05
C TRP A 80 -16.21 11.71 -0.92
N ALA A 81 -15.31 10.85 -1.39
CA ALA A 81 -14.15 11.19 -2.20
C ALA A 81 -14.03 10.25 -3.41
N ASP A 82 -13.25 10.67 -4.39
CA ASP A 82 -12.86 9.86 -5.53
C ASP A 82 -11.80 8.79 -5.19
N HIS A 83 -11.22 8.87 -3.99
CA HIS A 83 -10.26 7.90 -3.46
C HIS A 83 -10.77 7.13 -2.24
N ASN A 84 -10.68 5.80 -2.30
CA ASN A 84 -10.91 4.91 -1.17
C ASN A 84 -9.74 4.99 -0.17
N PRO A 85 -10.02 5.21 1.13
CA PRO A 85 -8.96 5.33 2.12
C PRO A 85 -8.30 3.97 2.43
N ILE A 86 -7.01 4.03 2.76
CA ILE A 86 -6.25 2.90 3.31
C ILE A 86 -6.23 3.05 4.83
N LYS A 87 -6.76 2.06 5.54
CA LYS A 87 -6.73 2.00 7.00
C LYS A 87 -5.66 1.04 7.46
N ILE A 88 -4.84 1.48 8.40
CA ILE A 88 -3.81 0.68 9.06
C ILE A 88 -4.16 0.61 10.55
N THR A 89 -4.25 -0.61 11.08
CA THR A 89 -4.31 -0.85 12.52
C THR A 89 -2.91 -1.26 12.98
N TRP A 90 -2.33 -0.51 13.91
CA TRP A 90 -0.97 -0.70 14.39
C TRP A 90 -0.98 -1.12 15.86
N LYS A 91 -0.25 -2.19 16.21
CA LYS A 91 -0.17 -2.67 17.59
C LYS A 91 0.65 -1.75 18.50
N GLY A 92 1.54 -0.96 17.90
CA GLY A 92 2.51 -0.13 18.62
C GLY A 92 3.58 -0.95 19.34
N LYS A 93 4.66 -0.29 19.76
CA LYS A 93 5.69 -0.90 20.61
C LYS A 93 5.20 -0.98 22.06
N LYS A 94 5.37 -2.14 22.70
CA LYS A 94 5.27 -2.22 24.17
C LYS A 94 6.29 -1.24 24.77
N LYS A 95 5.85 -0.36 25.68
CA LYS A 95 6.78 0.45 26.48
C LYS A 95 7.75 -0.50 27.17
N GLN A 96 9.05 -0.38 26.87
CA GLN A 96 10.06 -0.95 27.76
C GLN A 96 9.99 -0.14 29.05
N ASN A 97 9.69 -0.78 30.18
CA ASN A 97 9.79 -0.13 31.47
C ASN A 97 11.28 0.17 31.72
N PRO A 98 11.69 1.45 31.85
CA PRO A 98 13.05 1.77 32.22
C PRO A 98 13.16 1.53 33.73
N GLY A 99 13.55 0.33 34.15
CA GLY A 99 13.79 0.05 35.56
C GLY A 99 13.58 -1.39 35.98
N GLY A 100 14.61 -2.20 35.76
CA GLY A 100 14.86 -3.43 36.49
C GLY A 100 16.36 -3.47 36.82
N HIS A 101 16.79 -2.57 37.70
CA HIS A 101 18.01 -2.75 38.48
C HIS A 101 17.67 -3.53 39.73
#